data_AF-A0A974GWJ9-F1
#
_entry.id   AF-A0A974GWJ9-F1
#
_cell.length_a   1.000
_cell.length_b   1.000
_cell.length_c   1.000
_cell.angle_alpha   90.00
_cell.angle_beta   90.00
_cell.angle_gamma   90.00
#
_symmetry.space_group_name_H-M   'P 1'
#
loop_
_entity.id
_entity.type
_entity.pdbx_description
1 polymer ?
#
loop_
_entity_poly.entity_id
_entity_poly.type
_entity_poly.pdbx_seq_one_letter_code
_entity_poly.pdbx_strand_id
1 'polypeptide(L)'
;MYKIVWIYTLLSHTYILLLNVICPVIIIFSYAAVVTNFEGNAHTLRILTKLHPSIDKYSMNLTAALLNTLVKYPKDSMNFNSKDADIKNHKLGYYFFEQDEFDRITMLTTTNFNSDIARHPLTYILEAADDIAYATADLEDAHKKGLFSLQEFESFFNDQIEEYKLNGSMGTEQ
;
A
#
# COMPACT_ATOMS: atom_id res chain seq x y z
N MET A 1 35.77 16.45 -37.86
CA MET A 1 34.76 17.43 -37.38
C MET A 1 33.33 17.06 -37.76
N TYR A 2 33.00 16.79 -39.03
CA TYR A 2 31.60 16.58 -39.47
C TYR A 2 30.84 15.40 -38.83
N LYS A 3 31.52 14.30 -38.49
CA LYS A 3 30.88 13.14 -37.81
C LYS A 3 30.41 13.47 -36.39
N ILE A 4 31.11 14.37 -35.69
CA ILE A 4 30.80 14.74 -34.30
C ILE A 4 29.56 15.65 -34.27
N VAL A 5 29.48 16.62 -35.18
CA VAL A 5 28.32 17.52 -35.32
C VAL A 5 27.03 16.73 -35.59
N TRP A 6 27.09 15.74 -36.48
CA TRP A 6 25.95 14.87 -36.78
C TRP A 6 25.44 14.08 -35.56
N ILE A 7 26.35 13.56 -34.73
CA ILE A 7 25.98 12.84 -33.51
C ILE A 7 25.29 13.78 -32.51
N TYR A 8 25.80 14.99 -32.31
CA TYR A 8 25.15 15.98 -31.43
C TYR A 8 23.78 16.40 -31.94
N THR A 9 23.61 16.59 -33.26
CA THR A 9 22.30 16.92 -33.83
C THR A 9 21.31 15.75 -33.70
N LEU A 10 21.75 14.51 -33.86
CA LEU A 10 20.90 13.33 -33.66
C LEU A 10 20.49 13.19 -32.18
N LEU A 11 21.45 13.34 -31.26
CA LEU A 11 21.22 13.29 -29.82
C LEU A 11 20.32 14.44 -29.33
N SER A 12 20.43 15.63 -29.92
CA SER A 12 19.55 16.76 -29.57
C SER A 12 18.13 16.52 -30.06
N HIS A 13 17.95 15.98 -31.28
CA HIS A 13 16.62 15.68 -31.82
C HIS A 13 15.92 14.56 -31.05
N THR A 14 16.64 13.49 -30.70
CA THR A 14 16.07 12.42 -29.87
C THR A 14 15.71 12.92 -28.48
N TYR A 15 16.54 13.77 -27.87
CA TYR A 15 16.26 14.39 -26.56
C TYR A 15 15.04 15.33 -26.61
N ILE A 16 14.89 16.12 -27.68
CA ILE A 16 13.73 17.00 -27.90
C ILE A 16 12.45 16.17 -28.08
N LEU A 17 12.48 15.07 -28.82
CA LEU A 17 11.36 14.13 -28.96
C LEU A 17 10.99 13.48 -27.62
N LEU A 18 11.99 13.11 -26.82
CA LEU A 18 11.80 12.51 -25.50
C LEU A 18 11.11 13.49 -24.54
N LEU A 19 11.57 14.74 -24.50
CA LEU A 19 11.03 15.77 -23.61
C LEU A 19 9.67 16.31 -24.06
N ASN A 20 9.47 16.58 -25.36
CA ASN A 20 8.30 17.32 -25.83
C ASN A 20 7.14 16.44 -26.30
N VAL A 21 7.37 15.16 -26.55
CA VAL A 21 6.33 14.25 -27.07
C VAL A 21 6.14 13.04 -26.15
N ILE A 22 7.23 12.36 -25.80
CA ILE A 22 7.13 11.11 -25.03
C ILE A 22 6.81 11.39 -23.55
N CYS A 23 7.52 12.33 -22.92
CA CYS A 23 7.31 12.72 -21.53
C CYS A 23 5.85 13.17 -21.24
N PRO A 24 5.23 14.10 -21.99
CA PRO A 24 3.85 14.49 -21.72
C PRO A 24 2.85 13.34 -21.94
N VAL A 25 3.08 12.47 -22.92
CA VAL A 25 2.23 11.29 -23.14
C VAL A 25 2.31 10.33 -21.95
N ILE A 26 3.51 10.03 -21.45
CA ILE A 26 3.72 9.21 -20.25
C ILE A 26 3.04 9.85 -19.03
N ILE A 27 3.22 11.17 -18.82
CA ILE A 27 2.58 11.89 -17.71
C ILE A 27 1.05 11.78 -17.78
N ILE A 28 0.45 11.94 -18.97
CA ILE A 28 -1.00 11.81 -19.16
C ILE A 28 -1.46 10.39 -18.83
N PHE A 29 -0.76 9.36 -19.32
CA PHE A 29 -1.10 7.96 -19.00
C PHE A 29 -0.94 7.64 -17.52
N SER A 30 0.14 8.10 -16.88
CA SER A 30 0.34 7.93 -15.43
C SER A 30 -0.73 8.65 -14.62
N TYR A 31 -1.13 9.86 -15.04
CA TYR A 31 -2.22 10.60 -14.38
C TYR A 31 -3.57 9.89 -14.55
N ALA A 32 -3.86 9.38 -15.75
CA ALA A 32 -5.05 8.58 -16.00
C ALA A 32 -5.07 7.33 -15.11
N ALA A 33 -3.93 6.61 -14.99
CA ALA A 33 -3.81 5.42 -14.16
C ALA A 33 -4.06 5.71 -12.66
N VAL A 34 -3.60 6.86 -12.15
CA VAL A 34 -3.87 7.32 -10.78
C VAL A 34 -5.36 7.59 -10.57
N VAL A 35 -6.02 8.24 -11.54
CA VAL A 35 -7.46 8.57 -11.46
C VAL A 35 -8.33 7.32 -11.60
N THR A 36 -7.96 6.35 -12.44
CA THR A 36 -8.73 5.12 -12.63
C THR A 36 -8.52 4.08 -11.54
N ASN A 37 -7.36 4.07 -10.88
CA ASN A 37 -7.01 3.12 -9.82
C ASN A 37 -6.76 3.84 -8.49
N PHE A 38 -7.73 4.65 -8.06
CA PHE A 38 -7.63 5.31 -6.76
C PHE A 38 -7.62 4.27 -5.63
N GLU A 39 -6.61 4.36 -4.75
CA GLU A 39 -6.43 3.47 -3.61
C GLU A 39 -5.93 4.31 -2.42
N GLY A 40 -6.57 4.14 -1.25
CA GLY A 40 -6.36 5.00 -0.09
C GLY A 40 -4.98 4.88 0.57
N ASN A 41 -4.37 3.69 0.58
CA ASN A 41 -3.02 3.47 1.08
C ASN A 41 -1.98 4.16 0.19
N ALA A 42 -2.11 4.04 -1.14
CA ALA A 42 -1.27 4.75 -2.09
C ALA A 42 -1.42 6.27 -1.99
N HIS A 43 -2.66 6.74 -1.76
CA HIS A 43 -2.92 8.16 -1.56
C HIS A 43 -2.36 8.68 -0.22
N THR A 44 -2.35 7.85 0.83
CA THR A 44 -1.73 8.19 2.12
C THR A 44 -0.26 8.56 1.94
N LEU A 45 0.52 7.75 1.20
CA LEU A 45 1.93 8.07 0.94
C LEU A 45 2.08 9.43 0.24
N ARG A 46 1.23 9.72 -0.74
CA ARG A 46 1.21 11.02 -1.45
C ARG A 46 0.88 12.18 -0.52
N ILE A 47 -0.09 12.01 0.38
CA ILE A 47 -0.46 13.05 1.35
C ILE A 47 0.73 13.37 2.26
N LEU A 48 1.34 12.34 2.85
CA LEU A 48 2.41 12.51 3.83
C LEU A 48 3.67 13.11 3.22
N THR A 49 3.98 12.76 1.96
CA THR A 49 5.23 13.16 1.30
C THR A 49 5.12 14.38 0.40
N LYS A 50 3.92 14.77 -0.06
CA LYS A 50 3.76 15.87 -1.05
C LYS A 50 2.64 16.86 -0.79
N LEU A 51 1.52 16.46 -0.18
CA LEU A 51 0.33 17.33 -0.11
C LEU A 51 0.14 18.03 1.22
N HIS A 52 0.87 17.67 2.27
CA HIS A 52 0.72 18.35 3.55
C HIS A 52 1.45 19.71 3.55
N PRO A 53 0.73 20.82 3.79
CA PRO A 53 1.33 22.14 3.83
C PRO A 53 2.03 22.35 5.18
N SER A 54 3.27 21.90 5.30
CA SER A 54 4.12 22.24 6.44
C SER A 54 5.56 22.50 6.01
N ILE A 55 5.81 23.77 5.70
CA ILE A 55 7.07 24.50 5.86
C ILE A 55 8.24 24.16 4.87
N ASP A 56 8.32 22.97 4.25
CA ASP A 56 9.38 22.67 3.25
C ASP A 56 8.96 21.73 2.08
N LYS A 57 9.92 21.41 1.20
CA LYS A 57 9.72 20.57 0.00
C LYS A 57 9.41 19.08 0.28
N TYR A 58 9.51 18.65 1.53
CA TYR A 58 9.38 17.27 2.00
C TYR A 58 8.08 17.03 2.80
N SER A 59 7.13 17.98 2.77
CA SER A 59 5.79 17.82 3.36
C SER A 59 5.84 17.57 4.88
N MET A 60 5.45 16.38 5.38
CA MET A 60 5.47 16.08 6.82
C MET A 60 6.84 15.63 7.34
N ASN A 61 7.81 15.36 6.45
CA ASN A 61 9.18 14.93 6.80
C ASN A 61 9.25 13.81 7.86
N LEU A 62 8.40 12.78 7.68
CA LEU A 62 8.37 11.62 8.57
C LEU A 62 9.58 10.70 8.34
N THR A 63 9.89 9.87 9.34
CA THR A 63 10.97 8.88 9.21
C THR A 63 10.63 7.82 8.16
N ALA A 64 11.64 7.33 7.45
CA ALA A 64 11.46 6.29 6.43
C ALA A 64 10.81 5.01 7.00
N ALA A 65 11.15 4.63 8.24
CA ALA A 65 10.55 3.49 8.92
C ALA A 65 9.04 3.66 9.13
N LEU A 66 8.60 4.86 9.52
CA LEU A 66 7.18 5.17 9.69
C LEU A 66 6.45 5.15 8.34
N LEU A 67 7.01 5.81 7.32
CA LEU A 67 6.43 5.82 5.98
C LEU A 67 6.31 4.39 5.40
N ASN A 68 7.34 3.55 5.55
CA ASN A 68 7.29 2.17 5.07
C ASN A 68 6.26 1.33 5.82
N THR A 69 6.12 1.55 7.14
CA THR A 69 5.10 0.85 7.95
C THR A 69 3.69 1.12 7.44
N LEU A 70 3.42 2.35 6.99
CA LEU A 70 2.11 2.76 6.45
C LEU A 70 1.85 2.24 5.02
N VAL A 71 2.88 1.85 4.27
CA VAL A 71 2.70 1.28 2.93
C VAL A 71 2.39 -0.22 3.05
N LYS A 72 1.09 -0.52 3.08
CA LYS A 72 0.56 -1.89 3.20
C LYS A 72 0.94 -2.81 2.03
N TYR A 73 0.99 -2.25 0.82
CA TYR A 73 1.20 -3.00 -0.41
C TYR A 73 2.40 -2.43 -1.19
N PRO A 74 3.55 -3.13 -1.25
CA PRO A 74 4.72 -2.63 -1.96
C PRO A 74 4.60 -2.84 -3.48
N LYS A 75 3.49 -2.42 -4.08
CA LYS A 75 3.19 -2.56 -5.51
C LYS A 75 2.80 -1.25 -6.17
N ASP A 76 3.29 -1.11 -7.40
CA ASP A 76 2.94 -0.02 -8.32
C ASP A 76 1.54 -0.22 -8.95
N SER A 77 1.09 0.81 -9.66
CA SER A 77 -0.25 0.87 -10.27
C SER A 77 -0.46 -0.06 -11.47
N MET A 78 0.59 -0.73 -11.95
CA MET A 78 0.56 -1.56 -13.16
C MET A 78 0.72 -3.05 -12.86
N ASN A 79 1.27 -3.40 -11.70
CA ASN A 79 1.73 -4.76 -11.36
C ASN A 79 1.02 -5.37 -10.13
N PHE A 80 -0.18 -4.91 -9.77
CA PHE A 80 -0.99 -5.52 -8.70
C PHE A 80 -2.03 -6.50 -9.25
N ASN A 81 -2.36 -7.53 -8.46
CA ASN A 81 -3.35 -8.54 -8.81
C ASN A 81 -4.17 -8.91 -7.56
N SER A 82 -5.46 -8.60 -7.58
CA SER A 82 -6.37 -8.84 -6.45
C SER A 82 -6.61 -10.33 -6.12
N LYS A 83 -6.17 -11.25 -6.99
CA LYS A 83 -6.30 -12.70 -6.81
C LYS A 83 -4.95 -13.40 -6.57
N ASP A 84 -3.90 -12.63 -6.30
CA ASP A 84 -2.58 -13.20 -6.01
C ASP A 84 -2.60 -14.01 -4.70
N ALA A 85 -1.69 -14.98 -4.55
CA ALA A 85 -1.59 -15.74 -3.32
C ALA A 85 -1.00 -14.92 -2.17
N ASP A 86 -0.15 -13.93 -2.49
CA ASP A 86 0.44 -13.04 -1.50
C ASP A 86 -0.39 -11.75 -1.37
N ILE A 87 -0.88 -11.50 -0.16
CA ILE A 87 -1.69 -10.33 0.21
C ILE A 87 -0.98 -9.03 -0.16
N LYS A 88 0.36 -9.00 -0.12
CA LYS A 88 1.14 -7.80 -0.47
C LYS A 88 0.93 -7.36 -1.93
N ASN A 89 0.44 -8.25 -2.80
CA ASN A 89 0.24 -8.02 -4.22
C ASN A 89 -1.20 -7.60 -4.58
N HIS A 90 -2.12 -7.59 -3.61
CA HIS A 90 -3.56 -7.47 -3.88
C HIS A 90 -4.01 -6.10 -4.34
N LYS A 91 -3.29 -5.06 -3.92
CA LYS A 91 -3.68 -3.67 -4.13
C LYS A 91 -2.47 -2.81 -4.47
N LEU A 92 -2.78 -1.65 -5.00
CA LEU A 92 -1.84 -0.56 -5.18
C LEU A 92 -1.39 -0.02 -3.82
N GLY A 93 -0.10 0.31 -3.65
CA GLY A 93 0.35 1.01 -2.43
C GLY A 93 1.23 2.23 -2.65
N TYR A 94 1.60 2.56 -3.89
CA TYR A 94 2.13 3.88 -4.24
C TYR A 94 1.86 4.21 -5.72
N TYR A 95 1.65 5.48 -6.03
CA TYR A 95 1.47 5.93 -7.41
C TYR A 95 2.81 6.08 -8.14
N PHE A 96 2.76 6.09 -9.48
CA PHE A 96 3.92 6.33 -10.34
C PHE A 96 4.74 7.56 -9.92
N PHE A 97 4.08 8.67 -9.57
CA PHE A 97 4.77 9.89 -9.14
C PHE A 97 5.50 9.75 -7.80
N GLU A 98 5.11 8.78 -6.97
CA GLU A 98 5.69 8.53 -5.65
C GLU A 98 6.77 7.43 -5.69
N GLN A 99 7.08 6.87 -6.86
CA GLN A 99 8.06 5.80 -7.04
C GLN A 99 9.45 6.15 -6.49
N ASP A 100 10.01 7.31 -6.86
CA ASP A 100 11.34 7.73 -6.39
C ASP A 100 11.42 7.81 -4.85
N GLU A 101 10.34 8.27 -4.22
CA GLU A 101 10.25 8.40 -2.77
C GLU A 101 10.10 7.03 -2.12
N PHE A 102 9.30 6.14 -2.71
CA PHE A 102 9.14 4.77 -2.26
C PHE A 102 10.45 3.96 -2.36
N ASP A 103 11.19 4.10 -3.47
CA ASP A 103 12.50 3.47 -3.66
C ASP A 103 13.50 3.97 -2.59
N ARG A 104 13.49 5.27 -2.29
CA ARG A 104 14.30 5.86 -1.21
C ARG A 104 13.93 5.27 0.15
N ILE A 105 12.65 5.18 0.47
CA ILE A 105 12.15 4.64 1.73
C ILE A 105 12.59 3.19 1.91
N THR A 106 12.33 2.34 0.92
CA THR A 106 12.61 0.90 0.98
C THR A 106 14.11 0.61 1.05
N MET A 107 14.94 1.43 0.39
CA MET A 107 16.39 1.37 0.52
C MET A 107 16.84 1.72 1.94
N LEU A 108 16.34 2.81 2.53
CA LEU A 108 16.71 3.26 3.89
C LEU A 108 16.27 2.28 4.97
N THR A 109 15.19 1.55 4.76
CA THR A 109 14.68 0.54 5.70
C THR A 109 15.15 -0.88 5.38
N THR A 110 16.02 -1.05 4.38
CA THR A 110 16.55 -2.37 3.96
C THR A 110 15.45 -3.40 3.61
N THR A 111 14.35 -2.94 3.01
CA THR A 111 13.24 -3.80 2.57
C THR A 111 13.23 -4.05 1.06
N ASN A 112 14.15 -3.44 0.32
CA ASN A 112 14.36 -3.71 -1.11
C ASN A 112 15.37 -4.85 -1.28
N PHE A 113 14.90 -6.02 -1.73
CA PHE A 113 15.70 -7.22 -1.95
C PHE A 113 15.78 -7.53 -3.44
N ASN A 114 16.74 -6.92 -4.15
CA ASN A 114 17.06 -7.15 -5.58
C ASN A 114 15.86 -7.14 -6.54
N SER A 115 15.08 -8.22 -6.55
CA SER A 115 13.92 -8.47 -7.42
C SER A 115 12.56 -8.35 -6.71
N ASP A 116 12.53 -8.16 -5.39
CA ASP A 116 11.29 -8.08 -4.64
C ASP A 116 11.39 -7.10 -3.45
N ILE A 117 10.26 -6.51 -3.09
CA ILE A 117 10.19 -5.56 -1.98
C ILE A 117 9.36 -6.23 -0.87
N ALA A 118 10.00 -6.39 0.29
CA ALA A 118 9.33 -6.91 1.47
C ALA A 118 8.52 -5.80 2.17
N ARG A 119 7.45 -6.20 2.85
CA ARG A 119 6.73 -5.31 3.77
C ARG A 119 7.61 -5.01 4.98
N HIS A 120 7.49 -3.81 5.52
CA HIS A 120 8.13 -3.48 6.78
C HIS A 120 7.53 -4.35 7.91
N PRO A 121 8.31 -4.89 8.85
CA PRO A 121 7.78 -5.78 9.90
C PRO A 121 6.65 -5.16 10.72
N LEU A 122 6.70 -3.85 10.97
CA LEU A 122 5.66 -3.15 11.73
C LEU A 122 4.32 -3.04 10.98
N THR A 123 4.29 -3.22 9.65
CA THR A 123 3.05 -3.25 8.87
C THR A 123 2.14 -4.38 9.33
N TYR A 124 2.68 -5.54 9.70
CA TYR A 124 1.88 -6.65 10.24
C TYR A 124 1.23 -6.32 11.58
N ILE A 125 1.94 -5.58 12.44
CA ILE A 125 1.39 -5.13 13.73
C ILE A 125 0.27 -4.11 13.49
N LEU A 126 0.49 -3.18 12.56
CA LEU A 126 -0.51 -2.19 12.17
C LEU A 126 -1.77 -2.85 11.60
N GLU A 127 -1.64 -3.84 10.70
CA GLU A 127 -2.76 -4.59 10.14
C GLU A 127 -3.55 -5.33 11.24
N ALA A 128 -2.85 -6.04 12.14
CA ALA A 128 -3.51 -6.75 13.23
C ALA A 128 -4.25 -5.79 14.19
N ALA A 129 -3.69 -4.61 14.45
CA ALA A 129 -4.34 -3.58 15.26
C ALA A 129 -5.60 -3.03 14.57
N ASP A 130 -5.55 -2.82 13.25
CA ASP A 130 -6.66 -2.37 12.43
C ASP A 130 -7.84 -3.36 12.48
N ASP A 131 -7.55 -4.65 12.26
CA ASP A 131 -8.56 -5.72 12.29
C ASP A 131 -9.26 -5.82 13.66
N ILE A 132 -8.51 -5.74 14.76
CA ILE A 132 -9.07 -5.78 16.12
C ILE A 132 -9.94 -4.56 16.40
N ALA A 133 -9.46 -3.37 16.01
CA ALA A 133 -10.18 -2.13 16.24
C ALA A 133 -11.51 -2.09 15.47
N TYR A 134 -11.50 -2.45 14.19
CA TYR A 134 -12.71 -2.49 13.36
C TYR A 134 -13.70 -3.55 13.86
N ALA A 135 -13.24 -4.76 14.18
CA ALA A 135 -14.12 -5.80 14.71
C ALA A 135 -14.84 -5.38 16.00
N THR A 136 -14.13 -4.68 16.89
CA THR A 136 -14.70 -4.22 18.16
C THR A 136 -15.66 -3.05 17.93
N ALA A 137 -15.30 -2.09 17.08
CA ALA A 137 -16.13 -0.93 16.78
C ALA A 137 -17.44 -1.32 16.07
N ASP A 138 -17.37 -2.20 15.06
CA ASP A 138 -18.53 -2.68 14.34
C ASP A 138 -19.50 -3.45 15.26
N LEU A 139 -18.94 -4.22 16.21
CA LEU A 139 -19.73 -4.93 17.21
C LEU A 139 -20.46 -3.96 18.15
N GLU A 140 -19.77 -2.93 18.65
CA GLU A 140 -20.36 -1.91 19.51
C GLU A 140 -21.48 -1.15 18.77
N ASP A 141 -21.26 -0.80 17.50
CA ASP A 141 -22.25 -0.11 16.67
C ASP A 141 -23.47 -0.98 16.38
N ALA A 142 -23.28 -2.27 16.10
CA ALA A 142 -24.37 -3.21 15.91
C ALA A 142 -25.22 -3.39 17.18
N HIS A 143 -24.58 -3.44 18.36
CA HIS A 143 -25.29 -3.46 19.64
C HIS A 143 -26.09 -2.16 19.86
N LYS A 144 -25.49 -0.99 19.64
CA LYS A 144 -26.17 0.32 19.75
C LYS A 144 -27.35 0.46 18.80
N LYS A 145 -27.28 -0.15 17.62
CA LYS A 145 -28.38 -0.19 16.63
C LYS A 145 -29.48 -1.20 16.99
N GLY A 146 -29.32 -1.97 18.07
CA GLY A 146 -30.27 -2.98 18.51
C GLY A 146 -30.34 -4.20 17.58
N LEU A 147 -29.27 -4.47 16.81
CA LEU A 147 -29.20 -5.66 15.96
C LEU A 147 -29.05 -6.95 16.76
N PHE A 148 -28.52 -6.86 17.98
CA PHE A 148 -28.45 -7.94 18.96
C PHE A 148 -28.33 -7.37 20.40
N SER A 149 -28.72 -8.17 21.38
CA SER A 149 -28.54 -7.90 22.81
C SER A 149 -27.27 -8.56 23.36
N LEU A 150 -26.75 -8.05 24.47
CA LEU A 150 -25.54 -8.61 25.08
C LEU A 150 -25.74 -10.07 25.49
N GLN A 151 -26.96 -10.45 25.89
CA GLN A 151 -27.32 -11.82 26.24
C GLN A 151 -27.27 -12.77 25.04
N GLU A 152 -27.78 -12.34 23.88
CA GLU A 152 -27.70 -13.12 22.64
C GLU A 152 -26.25 -13.32 22.19
N PHE A 153 -25.43 -12.28 22.35
CA PHE A 153 -23.99 -12.34 22.08
C PHE A 153 -23.28 -13.34 23.00
N GLU A 154 -23.50 -13.25 24.32
CA GLU A 154 -22.92 -14.18 25.30
C GLU A 154 -23.34 -15.64 25.03
N SER A 155 -24.63 -15.87 24.75
CA SER A 155 -25.13 -17.20 24.42
C SER A 155 -24.42 -17.76 23.19
N PHE A 156 -24.34 -16.99 22.10
CA PHE A 156 -23.70 -17.41 20.86
C PHE A 156 -22.23 -17.80 21.07
N PHE A 157 -21.46 -16.98 21.79
CA PHE A 157 -20.04 -17.27 22.02
C PHE A 157 -19.82 -18.45 22.98
N ASN A 158 -20.67 -18.61 23.99
CA ASN A 158 -20.59 -19.76 24.88
C ASN A 158 -20.85 -21.07 24.12
N ASP A 159 -21.88 -21.11 23.26
CA ASP A 159 -22.19 -22.27 22.43
C ASP A 159 -21.02 -22.64 21.50
N GLN A 160 -20.40 -21.63 20.87
CA GLN A 160 -19.21 -21.82 20.03
C GLN A 160 -18.01 -22.35 20.84
N ILE A 161 -17.75 -21.80 22.03
CA ILE A 161 -16.66 -22.27 22.89
C ILE A 161 -16.87 -23.72 23.31
N GLU A 162 -18.11 -24.11 23.64
CA GLU A 162 -18.44 -25.49 23.97
C GLU A 162 -18.22 -26.43 22.77
N GLU A 163 -18.67 -26.05 21.58
CA GLU A 163 -18.42 -26.78 20.34
C GLU A 163 -16.91 -26.96 20.07
N TYR A 164 -16.11 -25.90 20.21
CA TYR A 164 -14.66 -25.96 20.07
C TYR A 164 -14.00 -26.89 21.08
N LYS A 165 -14.44 -26.87 22.35
CA LYS A 165 -13.91 -27.78 23.38
C LYS A 165 -14.20 -29.23 23.03
N LEU A 166 -15.42 -29.54 22.59
CA LEU A 166 -15.84 -30.88 22.20
C LEU A 166 -15.05 -31.40 20.99
N ASN A 167 -14.86 -30.57 19.98
CA ASN A 167 -14.10 -30.90 18.77
C ASN A 167 -12.58 -30.98 19.03
N GLY A 168 -12.04 -30.15 19.93
CA GLY A 168 -10.64 -30.18 20.34
C GLY A 168 -10.26 -31.44 21.14
N SER A 169 -11.20 -31.99 21.93
CA SER A 169 -11.00 -33.25 22.65
C SER A 169 -11.05 -34.51 21.79
N MET A 170 -11.47 -34.41 20.51
CA MET A 170 -11.54 -35.56 19.59
C MET A 170 -10.27 -35.71 18.72
N GLY A 171 -9.33 -34.77 18.79
CA GLY A 171 -8.12 -34.71 17.96
C GLY A 171 -6.83 -35.20 18.62
N THR A 172 -6.87 -35.78 19.82
CA THR A 172 -5.67 -36.26 20.55
C THR A 172 -5.52 -37.78 20.59
N GLU A 173 -6.36 -38.53 19.88
CA GLU A 173 -6.17 -39.98 19.65
C GLU A 173 -5.88 -40.25 18.17
N GLN A 174 -4.65 -39.95 17.71
CA GLN A 174 -4.03 -40.56 16.53
C GLN A 174 -2.51 -40.40 16.57
#